data_AF-A0A7S4HVJ0-F1
#
_entry.id   AF-A0A7S4HVJ0-F1
#
_cell.length_a   1.000
_cell.length_b   1.000
_cell.length_c   1.000
_cell.angle_alpha   90.00
_cell.angle_beta   90.00
_cell.angle_gamma   90.00
#
_symmetry.space_group_name_H-M   'P 1'
#
loop_
_entity.id
_entity.type
_entity.pdbx_description
1 polymer ?
#
loop_
_entity_poly.entity_id
_entity_poly.type
_entity_poly.pdbx_seq_one_letter_code
_entity_poly.pdbx_strand_id
1 'polypeptide(L)'
;FTLFLHMAANLFDYVLVVKYERNKGPAISYKFPQVIDVNDEIAKAAPSFCFPEGQGNAVQSKKETFSFTLTTGTGEKRFGYCRRFVSGSSEPECYCIVSQNSSFSLFSNILDIVEERRKSSNSAVFTFLKSLQAQSKPNPGERIVISTFSATGASEPDKYELKVPMHNEFLLDYISYAALFKRLDIDKVITLFECLLLESRTIFVSKKLSRLSECVNAAAAMLSPFSWQYVFIPVLPTSLLGYCC
;
A
#
# COMPACT_ATOMS: atom_id res chain seq x y z
N PHE A 1 17.92 -16.74 -29.36
CA PHE A 1 18.30 -15.68 -28.42
C PHE A 1 17.34 -15.71 -27.25
N THR A 2 17.83 -16.33 -26.19
CA THR A 2 17.40 -16.31 -24.78
C THR A 2 15.89 -16.39 -24.47
N LEU A 3 15.50 -17.60 -24.11
CA LEU A 3 14.43 -17.90 -23.16
C LEU A 3 14.41 -16.89 -22.00
N PHE A 4 13.54 -15.88 -22.06
CA PHE A 4 12.96 -15.34 -20.85
C PHE A 4 11.86 -16.31 -20.43
N LEU A 5 12.23 -17.28 -19.59
CA LEU A 5 11.30 -17.88 -18.66
C LEU A 5 10.55 -16.70 -18.01
N HIS A 6 9.25 -16.59 -18.32
CA HIS A 6 8.33 -15.79 -17.55
C HIS A 6 8.36 -16.38 -16.13
N MET A 7 9.27 -15.90 -15.28
CA MET A 7 9.20 -16.18 -13.85
C MET A 7 7.80 -15.76 -13.45
N ALA A 8 7.01 -16.68 -12.92
CA ALA A 8 5.65 -16.39 -12.48
C ALA A 8 5.71 -15.16 -11.55
N ALA A 9 5.23 -14.02 -12.02
CA ALA A 9 5.27 -12.79 -11.24
C ALA A 9 4.34 -12.99 -10.02
N ASN A 10 4.91 -12.96 -8.82
CA ASN A 10 4.14 -13.13 -7.60
C ASN A 10 3.07 -12.03 -7.46
N LEU A 11 2.00 -12.31 -6.71
CA LEU A 11 0.95 -11.33 -6.46
C LEU A 11 1.50 -10.08 -5.73
N PHE A 12 2.43 -10.29 -4.82
CA PHE A 12 3.17 -9.28 -4.09
C PHE A 12 4.62 -9.73 -3.89
N ASP A 13 5.52 -8.78 -3.64
CA ASP A 13 6.94 -9.05 -3.43
C ASP A 13 7.17 -9.55 -2.00
N TYR A 14 6.67 -8.79 -1.02
CA TYR A 14 6.74 -9.13 0.40
C TYR A 14 5.72 -8.35 1.24
N VAL A 15 5.51 -8.80 2.47
CA VAL A 15 4.75 -8.13 3.52
C VAL A 15 5.68 -7.79 4.67
N LEU A 16 5.64 -6.54 5.12
CA LEU A 16 6.38 -6.06 6.29
C LEU A 16 5.40 -5.72 7.41
N VAL A 17 5.73 -6.11 8.63
CA VAL A 17 5.08 -5.59 9.84
C VAL A 17 6.06 -4.60 10.46
N VAL A 18 5.67 -3.34 10.50
CA VAL A 18 6.47 -2.25 11.05
C VAL A 18 5.84 -1.83 12.37
N LYS A 19 6.63 -1.83 13.44
CA LYS A 19 6.24 -1.28 14.73
C LYS A 19 6.91 0.05 14.97
N TYR A 20 6.22 0.93 15.67
CA TYR A 20 6.74 2.22 16.04
C TYR A 20 7.13 2.22 17.52
N GLU A 21 8.43 2.17 17.79
CA GLU A 21 8.98 2.29 19.15
C GLU A 21 9.21 3.77 19.47
N ARG A 22 8.72 4.26 20.61
CA ARG A 22 8.82 5.70 20.96
C ARG A 22 10.24 6.25 20.93
N ASN A 23 11.23 5.45 21.32
CA ASN A 23 12.63 5.88 21.43
C ASN A 23 13.48 5.59 20.18
N LYS A 24 13.07 4.61 19.37
CA LYS A 24 13.86 4.16 18.20
C LYS A 24 13.23 4.54 16.87
N GLY A 25 11.95 4.92 16.85
CA GLY A 25 11.19 5.16 15.64
C GLY A 25 10.65 3.87 15.01
N PRO A 26 10.23 3.92 13.74
CA PRO A 26 9.65 2.78 13.05
C PRO A 26 10.70 1.74 12.67
N ALA A 27 10.46 0.48 13.00
CA ALA A 27 11.34 -0.65 12.67
C ALA A 27 10.53 -1.87 12.20
N ILE A 28 11.14 -2.67 11.33
CA ILE A 28 10.53 -3.92 10.86
C ILE A 28 10.58 -4.93 12.01
N SER A 29 9.41 -5.30 12.54
CA SER A 29 9.28 -6.34 13.57
C SER A 29 9.11 -7.74 12.97
N TYR A 30 8.59 -7.82 11.74
CA TYR A 30 8.39 -9.07 11.02
C TYR A 30 8.36 -8.85 9.51
N LYS A 31 8.77 -9.88 8.75
CA LYS A 31 8.72 -9.90 7.28
C LYS A 31 8.24 -11.24 6.75
N PHE A 32 7.54 -11.21 5.62
CA PHE A 32 7.12 -12.37 4.87
C PHE A 32 7.40 -12.15 3.37
N PRO A 33 8.14 -13.04 2.68
CA PRO A 33 8.89 -14.17 3.24
C PRO A 33 9.98 -13.73 4.23
N GLN A 34 10.53 -14.67 5.01
CA GLN A 34 11.57 -14.37 6.01
C GLN A 34 12.89 -13.91 5.37
N VAL A 35 13.13 -14.30 4.13
CA VAL A 35 14.29 -13.89 3.34
C VAL A 35 13.82 -12.85 2.34
N ILE A 36 14.32 -11.62 2.51
CA ILE A 36 14.20 -10.50 1.58
C ILE A 36 15.63 -10.07 1.30
N ASP A 37 15.92 -9.62 0.09
CA ASP A 37 17.22 -9.07 -0.27
C ASP A 37 17.60 -7.95 0.72
N VAL A 38 18.76 -8.12 1.36
CA VAL A 38 19.30 -7.15 2.33
C VAL A 38 19.65 -5.81 1.69
N ASN A 39 19.78 -5.77 0.37
CA ASN A 39 20.03 -4.56 -0.40
C ASN A 39 18.77 -3.93 -0.96
N ASP A 40 17.59 -4.50 -0.72
CA ASP A 40 16.32 -3.93 -1.18
C ASP A 40 16.07 -2.56 -0.52
N GLU A 41 16.28 -1.49 -1.30
CA GLU A 41 16.15 -0.11 -0.85
C GLU A 41 14.72 0.21 -0.40
N ILE A 42 13.74 -0.45 -1.00
CA ILE A 42 12.32 -0.25 -0.67
C ILE A 42 12.02 -0.88 0.68
N ALA A 43 12.54 -2.07 0.98
CA ALA A 43 12.43 -2.67 2.30
C ALA A 43 13.09 -1.80 3.37
N LYS A 44 14.23 -1.18 3.07
CA LYS A 44 14.93 -0.25 3.99
C LYS A 44 14.15 1.05 4.21
N ALA A 45 13.50 1.58 3.17
CA ALA A 45 12.72 2.82 3.25
C ALA A 45 11.32 2.62 3.85
N ALA A 46 10.69 1.45 3.65
CA ALA A 46 9.31 1.20 4.03
C ALA A 46 8.95 1.58 5.48
N PRO A 47 9.80 1.40 6.51
CA PRO A 47 9.49 1.83 7.87
C PRO A 47 9.18 3.33 7.99
N SER A 48 9.94 4.20 7.32
CA SER A 48 9.68 5.64 7.34
C SER A 48 8.42 6.02 6.58
N PHE A 49 8.01 5.23 5.59
CA PHE A 49 6.74 5.45 4.87
C PHE A 49 5.52 4.88 5.60
N CYS A 50 5.69 3.83 6.42
CA CYS A 50 4.63 3.32 7.29
C CYS A 50 4.28 4.29 8.43
N PHE A 51 5.24 5.11 8.85
CA PHE A 51 5.10 6.14 9.89
C PHE A 51 5.77 7.46 9.45
N PRO A 52 5.19 8.16 8.45
CA PRO A 52 5.81 9.32 7.81
C PRO A 52 5.92 10.55 8.72
N GLU A 53 5.15 10.61 9.81
CA GLU A 53 5.13 11.76 10.73
C GLU A 53 6.40 11.88 11.60
N GLY A 54 7.27 10.87 11.60
CA GLY A 54 8.53 10.88 12.34
C GLY A 54 8.38 10.78 13.86
N GLN A 55 9.47 11.07 14.58
CA GLN A 55 9.49 10.94 16.04
C GLN A 55 8.66 12.02 16.76
N GLY A 56 7.80 11.60 17.68
CA GLY A 56 7.12 12.50 18.64
C GLY A 56 5.72 12.98 18.22
N ASN A 57 5.28 12.72 16.98
CA ASN A 57 3.93 13.06 16.55
C ASN A 57 2.95 11.92 16.84
N ALA A 58 1.95 12.18 17.68
CA ALA A 58 0.94 11.19 18.02
C ALA A 58 0.07 10.86 16.82
N VAL A 59 0.07 9.59 16.40
CA VAL A 59 -0.89 9.09 15.42
C VAL A 59 -2.29 9.19 16.01
N GLN A 60 -3.14 10.02 15.40
CA GLN A 60 -4.45 10.37 15.96
C GLN A 60 -5.55 9.34 15.61
N SER A 61 -5.34 8.54 14.56
CA SER A 61 -6.35 7.60 14.05
C SER A 61 -6.11 6.20 14.62
N LYS A 62 -7.14 5.59 15.24
CA LYS A 62 -7.09 4.19 15.72
C LYS A 62 -6.75 3.19 14.60
N LYS A 63 -7.18 3.50 13.38
CA LYS A 63 -6.96 2.71 12.17
C LYS A 63 -6.82 3.65 10.99
N GLU A 64 -5.86 3.37 10.12
CA GLU A 64 -5.67 4.12 8.88
C GLU A 64 -5.16 3.23 7.75
N THR A 65 -5.74 3.38 6.56
CA THR A 65 -5.33 2.69 5.33
C THR A 65 -4.82 3.73 4.35
N PHE A 66 -3.64 3.53 3.79
CA PHE A 66 -3.06 4.44 2.82
C PHE A 66 -2.09 3.68 1.91
N SER A 67 -1.64 4.34 0.84
CA SER A 67 -0.60 3.82 -0.03
C SER A 67 0.52 4.83 -0.24
N PHE A 68 1.71 4.31 -0.50
CA PHE A 68 2.84 5.08 -0.99
C PHE A 68 3.42 4.42 -2.25
N THR A 69 4.18 5.20 -3.01
CA THR A 69 4.87 4.72 -4.21
C THR A 69 6.35 5.04 -4.06
N LEU A 70 7.18 4.06 -4.36
CA LEU A 70 8.62 4.21 -4.43
C LEU A 70 9.07 3.93 -5.86
N THR A 71 9.86 4.83 -6.40
CA THR A 71 10.48 4.68 -7.71
C THR A 71 11.94 4.27 -7.50
N THR A 72 12.34 3.15 -8.09
CA THR A 72 13.73 2.68 -8.06
C THR A 72 14.61 3.58 -8.96
N GLY A 73 15.93 3.47 -8.84
CA GLY A 73 16.86 4.17 -9.73
C GLY A 73 16.71 3.82 -11.22
N THR A 74 16.03 2.71 -11.55
CA THR A 74 15.70 2.30 -12.93
C THR A 74 14.39 2.89 -13.45
N GLY A 75 13.66 3.65 -12.62
CA GLY A 75 12.35 4.21 -12.97
C GLY A 75 11.16 3.26 -12.72
N GLU A 76 11.40 2.05 -12.21
CA GLU A 76 10.33 1.11 -11.87
C GLU A 76 9.61 1.56 -10.60
N LYS A 77 8.28 1.47 -10.59
CA LYS A 77 7.45 1.82 -9.44
C LYS A 77 7.09 0.56 -8.65
N ARG A 78 7.25 0.61 -7.33
CA ARG A 78 6.61 -0.33 -6.40
C ARG A 78 5.66 0.40 -5.48
N PHE A 79 4.58 -0.27 -5.13
CA PHE A 79 3.49 0.26 -4.32
C PHE A 79 3.55 -0.38 -2.93
N GLY A 80 3.52 0.46 -1.90
CA GLY A 80 3.35 0.03 -0.52
C GLY A 80 1.92 0.28 -0.07
N TYR A 81 1.20 -0.78 0.26
CA TYR A 81 -0.18 -0.74 0.76
C TYR A 81 -0.18 -0.94 2.27
N CYS A 82 -0.57 0.09 3.00
CA CYS A 82 -0.44 0.14 4.45
C CYS A 82 -1.79 0.02 5.15
N ARG A 83 -1.82 -0.80 6.20
CA ARG A 83 -2.87 -0.81 7.23
C ARG A 83 -2.24 -0.58 8.59
N ARG A 84 -2.41 0.63 9.11
CA ARG A 84 -1.88 1.08 10.40
C ARG A 84 -2.94 0.90 11.49
N PHE A 85 -2.51 0.33 12.61
CA PHE A 85 -3.26 0.12 13.83
C PHE A 85 -2.60 0.90 14.96
N VAL A 86 -3.37 1.74 15.63
CA VAL A 86 -2.92 2.50 16.79
C VAL A 86 -3.84 2.20 17.95
N SER A 87 -3.32 1.45 18.91
CA SER A 87 -4.00 1.20 20.18
C SER A 87 -3.42 2.13 21.24
N GLY A 88 -4.28 2.64 22.14
CA GLY A 88 -3.81 3.48 23.25
C GLY A 88 -2.91 2.75 24.26
N SER A 89 -2.95 1.41 24.27
CA SER A 89 -2.21 0.56 25.22
C SER A 89 -1.00 -0.16 24.62
N SER A 90 -0.85 -0.18 23.28
CA SER A 90 0.24 -0.89 22.60
C SER A 90 0.98 0.02 21.64
N GLU A 91 2.20 -0.37 21.27
CA GLU A 91 2.94 0.30 20.22
C GLU A 91 2.15 0.27 18.91
N PRO A 92 2.11 1.39 18.15
CA PRO A 92 1.51 1.42 16.83
C PRO A 92 2.17 0.39 15.90
N GLU A 93 1.36 -0.28 15.10
CA GLU A 93 1.81 -1.33 14.18
C GLU A 93 1.22 -1.07 12.79
N CYS A 94 1.98 -1.34 11.74
CA CYS A 94 1.55 -1.20 10.36
C CYS A 94 1.87 -2.47 9.57
N TYR A 95 0.85 -3.06 8.95
CA TYR A 95 1.03 -4.10 7.94
C TYR A 95 1.19 -3.41 6.58
N CYS A 96 2.31 -3.65 5.91
CA CYS A 96 2.65 -3.06 4.62
C CYS A 96 2.89 -4.16 3.58
N ILE A 97 2.03 -4.24 2.57
CA ILE A 97 2.23 -5.12 1.42
C ILE A 97 2.99 -4.32 0.35
N VAL A 98 4.11 -4.84 -0.12
CA VAL A 98 4.87 -4.26 -1.24
C VAL A 98 4.65 -5.09 -2.48
N SER A 99 4.27 -4.45 -3.58
CA SER A 99 4.03 -5.11 -4.87
C SER A 99 4.31 -4.17 -6.04
N GLN A 100 4.64 -4.76 -7.20
CA GLN A 100 4.61 -4.07 -8.49
C GLN A 100 3.20 -3.92 -9.08
N ASN A 101 2.23 -4.69 -8.57
CA ASN A 101 0.84 -4.60 -9.00
C ASN A 101 0.17 -3.37 -8.36
N SER A 102 -0.48 -2.52 -9.17
CA SER A 102 -1.13 -1.28 -8.73
C SER A 102 -2.56 -1.47 -8.17
N SER A 103 -2.99 -2.71 -7.89
CA SER A 103 -4.36 -3.03 -7.47
C SER A 103 -4.66 -2.77 -5.99
N PHE A 104 -4.95 -1.52 -5.63
CA PHE A 104 -5.26 -1.18 -4.23
C PHE A 104 -6.49 -1.89 -3.67
N SER A 105 -7.56 -2.07 -4.46
CA SER A 105 -8.77 -2.74 -4.01
C SER A 105 -8.46 -4.17 -3.54
N LEU A 106 -7.69 -4.91 -4.35
CA LEU A 106 -7.19 -6.24 -4.01
C LEU A 106 -6.35 -6.23 -2.74
N PHE A 107 -5.34 -5.35 -2.64
CA PHE A 107 -4.47 -5.31 -1.46
C PHE A 107 -5.17 -4.79 -0.21
N SER A 108 -6.16 -3.91 -0.34
CA SER A 108 -7.02 -3.49 0.76
C SER A 108 -7.85 -4.67 1.28
N ASN A 109 -8.44 -5.47 0.38
CA ASN A 109 -9.19 -6.67 0.76
C ASN A 109 -8.27 -7.72 1.43
N ILE A 110 -7.04 -7.89 0.92
CA ILE A 110 -6.03 -8.73 1.57
C ILE A 110 -5.72 -8.22 2.98
N LEU A 111 -5.55 -6.90 3.15
CA LEU A 111 -5.31 -6.28 4.45
C LEU A 111 -6.50 -6.39 5.41
N ASP A 112 -7.73 -6.40 4.90
CA ASP A 112 -8.94 -6.68 5.70
C ASP A 112 -8.92 -8.11 6.26
N ILE A 113 -8.53 -9.09 5.45
CA ILE A 113 -8.37 -10.47 5.92
C ILE A 113 -7.21 -10.57 6.91
N VAL A 114 -6.06 -9.95 6.64
CA VAL A 114 -4.93 -9.90 7.58
C VAL A 114 -5.38 -9.29 8.91
N GLU A 115 -6.21 -8.26 8.89
CA GLU A 115 -6.77 -7.62 10.07
C GLU A 115 -7.69 -8.53 10.89
N GLU A 116 -8.45 -9.39 10.21
CA GLU A 116 -9.27 -10.41 10.86
C GLU A 116 -8.37 -11.49 11.50
N ARG A 117 -7.45 -12.07 10.71
CA ARG A 117 -6.56 -13.17 11.15
C ARG A 117 -5.65 -12.78 12.30
N ARG A 118 -5.16 -11.52 12.33
CA ARG A 118 -4.30 -11.03 13.43
C ARG A 118 -5.00 -11.03 14.79
N LYS A 119 -6.34 -10.93 14.82
CA LYS A 119 -7.11 -11.01 16.07
C LYS A 119 -7.05 -12.41 16.68
N SER A 120 -6.82 -13.41 15.84
CA SER A 120 -6.67 -14.81 16.25
C SER A 120 -5.23 -15.13 16.64
N SER A 121 -4.27 -15.02 15.72
CA SER A 121 -2.84 -15.21 16.01
C SER A 121 -1.92 -14.80 14.85
N ASN A 122 -0.62 -14.62 15.13
CA ASN A 122 0.39 -14.41 14.08
C ASN A 122 0.52 -15.61 13.14
N SER A 123 0.32 -16.84 13.64
CA SER A 123 0.34 -18.06 12.83
C SER A 123 -0.81 -18.07 11.81
N ALA A 124 -2.00 -17.60 12.23
CA ALA A 124 -3.16 -17.47 11.35
C ALA A 124 -2.92 -16.49 10.20
N VAL A 125 -2.21 -15.39 10.43
CA VAL A 125 -1.76 -14.45 9.39
C VAL A 125 -0.72 -15.12 8.47
N PHE A 126 0.28 -15.79 9.06
CA PHE A 126 1.34 -16.43 8.29
C PHE A 126 0.80 -17.48 7.31
N THR A 127 -0.11 -18.35 7.75
CA THR A 127 -0.69 -19.36 6.87
C THR A 127 -1.51 -18.74 5.75
N PHE A 128 -2.26 -17.68 6.03
CA PHE A 128 -2.97 -16.94 4.98
C PHE A 128 -2.02 -16.37 3.93
N LEU A 129 -0.95 -15.67 4.36
CA LEU A 129 0.05 -15.11 3.45
C LEU A 129 0.77 -16.19 2.65
N LYS A 130 1.03 -17.36 3.26
CA LYS A 130 1.63 -18.52 2.58
C LYS A 130 0.70 -19.10 1.51
N SER A 131 -0.59 -19.27 1.82
CA SER A 131 -1.59 -19.71 0.83
C SER A 131 -1.75 -18.71 -0.31
N LEU A 132 -1.65 -17.41 -0.02
CA LEU A 132 -1.74 -16.34 -1.02
C LEU A 132 -0.50 -16.29 -1.93
N GLN A 133 0.70 -16.48 -1.38
CA GLN A 133 1.95 -16.53 -2.14
C GLN A 133 2.02 -17.76 -3.06
N ALA A 134 1.35 -18.86 -2.69
CA ALA A 134 1.27 -20.06 -3.53
C ALA A 134 0.35 -19.92 -4.75
N GLN A 135 -0.43 -18.82 -4.85
CA GLN A 135 -1.27 -18.56 -6.01
C GLN A 135 -0.42 -18.09 -7.18
N SER A 136 -0.73 -18.57 -8.38
CA SER A 136 -0.24 -17.95 -9.61
C SER A 136 -0.79 -16.53 -9.75
N LYS A 137 -0.10 -15.69 -10.53
CA LYS A 137 -0.64 -14.37 -10.90
C LYS A 137 -2.03 -14.55 -11.53
N PRO A 138 -3.09 -14.02 -10.94
CA PRO A 138 -4.43 -14.19 -11.46
C PRO A 138 -4.64 -13.30 -12.68
N ASN A 139 -5.51 -13.75 -13.59
CA ASN A 139 -5.94 -12.93 -14.72
C ASN A 139 -6.89 -11.82 -14.26
N PRO A 140 -6.98 -10.71 -14.98
CA PRO A 140 -7.90 -9.63 -14.59
C PRO A 140 -9.36 -10.07 -14.70
N GLY A 141 -10.16 -9.75 -13.67
CA GLY A 141 -11.53 -10.25 -13.50
C GLY A 141 -11.63 -11.64 -12.85
N GLU A 142 -10.52 -12.35 -12.64
CA GLU A 142 -10.50 -13.65 -11.96
C GLU A 142 -10.79 -13.51 -10.45
N ARG A 143 -11.25 -14.60 -9.84
CA ARG A 143 -11.46 -14.68 -8.39
C ARG A 143 -10.45 -15.64 -7.79
N ILE A 144 -9.69 -15.15 -6.81
CA ILE A 144 -8.73 -15.94 -6.04
C ILE A 144 -9.46 -16.48 -4.82
N VAL A 145 -9.50 -17.79 -4.66
CA VAL A 145 -10.09 -18.44 -3.48
C VAL A 145 -8.97 -18.99 -2.60
N ILE A 146 -8.81 -18.41 -1.42
CA ILE A 146 -7.82 -18.83 -0.43
C ILE A 146 -8.52 -19.65 0.64
N SER A 147 -8.03 -20.87 0.88
CA SER A 147 -8.46 -21.71 2.01
C SER A 147 -7.34 -21.79 3.04
N THR A 148 -7.69 -21.63 4.32
CA THR A 148 -6.75 -21.77 5.45
C THR A 148 -7.36 -22.63 6.56
N PHE A 149 -6.55 -23.06 7.53
CA PHE A 149 -7.09 -23.72 8.72
C PHE A 149 -8.02 -22.77 9.49
N SER A 150 -9.05 -23.33 10.13
CA SER A 150 -9.98 -22.57 10.95
C SER A 150 -9.26 -21.90 12.12
N ALA A 151 -9.28 -20.57 12.17
CA ALA A 151 -8.72 -19.83 13.30
C ALA A 151 -9.51 -20.04 14.61
N THR A 152 -10.76 -20.49 14.53
CA THR A 152 -11.65 -20.75 15.68
C THR A 152 -11.65 -22.21 16.12
N GLY A 153 -10.90 -23.08 15.43
CA GLY A 153 -10.86 -24.52 15.71
C GLY A 153 -12.04 -25.30 15.15
N ALA A 154 -12.82 -24.72 14.23
CA ALA A 154 -13.88 -25.43 13.53
C ALA A 154 -13.31 -26.50 12.57
N SER A 155 -14.15 -27.51 12.27
CA SER A 155 -13.80 -28.60 11.34
C SER A 155 -13.67 -28.13 9.89
N GLU A 156 -14.36 -27.05 9.52
CA GLU A 156 -14.33 -26.50 8.16
C GLU A 156 -13.22 -25.45 8.02
N PRO A 157 -12.51 -25.41 6.87
CA PRO A 157 -11.48 -24.40 6.62
C PRO A 157 -12.09 -23.02 6.39
N ASP A 158 -11.39 -21.98 6.84
CA ASP A 158 -11.77 -20.60 6.55
C ASP A 158 -11.48 -20.30 5.06
N LYS A 159 -12.51 -19.88 4.32
CA LYS A 159 -12.43 -19.57 2.89
C LYS A 159 -12.58 -18.07 2.67
N TYR A 160 -11.68 -17.52 1.86
CA TYR A 160 -11.66 -16.11 1.49
C TYR A 160 -11.66 -15.97 -0.03
N GLU A 161 -12.54 -15.11 -0.54
CA GLU A 161 -12.64 -14.82 -1.97
C GLU A 161 -12.16 -13.39 -2.26
N LEU A 162 -11.15 -13.28 -3.12
CA LEU A 162 -10.57 -12.00 -3.55
C LEU A 162 -10.86 -11.80 -5.03
N LYS A 163 -11.50 -10.68 -5.38
CA LYS A 163 -11.77 -10.31 -6.77
C LYS A 163 -10.59 -9.51 -7.33
N VAL A 164 -10.10 -9.92 -8.49
CA VAL A 164 -9.09 -9.17 -9.25
C VAL A 164 -9.80 -8.19 -10.19
N PRO A 165 -9.40 -6.91 -10.23
CA PRO A 165 -10.04 -5.92 -11.10
C PRO A 165 -9.85 -6.25 -12.59
N MET A 166 -10.70 -5.73 -13.48
CA MET A 166 -10.55 -5.95 -14.93
C MET A 166 -9.53 -4.99 -15.57
N HIS A 167 -8.98 -5.35 -16.74
CA HIS A 167 -7.88 -4.63 -17.41
C HIS A 167 -8.11 -3.12 -17.66
N ASN A 168 -9.34 -2.70 -17.88
CA ASN A 168 -9.66 -1.28 -18.13
C ASN A 168 -9.80 -0.46 -16.83
N GLU A 169 -9.74 -1.11 -15.67
CA GLU A 169 -9.93 -0.46 -14.37
C GLU A 169 -8.62 -0.32 -13.58
N PHE A 170 -7.46 -0.73 -14.11
CA PHE A 170 -6.22 -0.73 -13.31
C PHE A 170 -5.77 0.65 -12.78
N LEU A 171 -6.19 1.73 -13.43
CA LEU A 171 -6.03 3.09 -12.91
C LEU A 171 -7.29 3.61 -12.19
N LEU A 172 -8.46 2.98 -12.32
CA LEU A 172 -9.75 3.54 -11.88
C LEU A 172 -10.46 2.75 -10.78
N ASP A 173 -10.21 1.45 -10.62
CA ASP A 173 -10.87 0.59 -9.61
C ASP A 173 -10.54 1.04 -8.18
N TYR A 174 -9.33 1.57 -8.01
CA TYR A 174 -8.87 2.17 -6.75
C TYR A 174 -9.28 3.64 -6.61
N ILE A 175 -9.34 4.36 -7.74
CA ILE A 175 -9.22 5.80 -7.71
C ILE A 175 -10.61 6.44 -7.65
N SER A 176 -11.00 6.78 -6.43
CA SER A 176 -12.20 7.57 -6.21
C SER A 176 -11.90 9.06 -6.43
N TYR A 177 -12.30 9.60 -7.59
CA TYR A 177 -12.27 11.05 -7.81
C TYR A 177 -13.09 11.82 -6.77
N ALA A 178 -14.08 11.17 -6.15
CA ALA A 178 -14.84 11.74 -5.04
C ALA A 178 -13.94 12.15 -3.86
N ALA A 179 -12.72 11.60 -3.74
CA ALA A 179 -11.74 12.08 -2.77
C ALA A 179 -11.45 13.58 -2.95
N LEU A 180 -11.20 14.02 -4.18
CA LEU A 180 -10.94 15.42 -4.52
C LEU A 180 -12.20 16.28 -4.33
N PHE A 181 -13.32 15.91 -4.97
CA PHE A 181 -14.56 16.70 -4.96
C PHE A 181 -15.24 16.82 -3.58
N LYS A 182 -14.95 15.91 -2.65
CA LYS A 182 -15.41 16.04 -1.25
C LYS A 182 -14.61 17.05 -0.42
N ARG A 183 -13.48 17.56 -0.94
CA ARG A 183 -12.49 18.35 -0.18
C ARG A 183 -12.10 19.65 -0.87
N LEU A 184 -12.24 19.71 -2.19
CA LEU A 184 -11.90 20.84 -3.03
C LEU A 184 -13.13 21.20 -3.86
N ASP A 185 -13.39 22.51 -3.97
CA ASP A 185 -14.39 23.03 -4.90
C ASP A 185 -13.97 22.76 -6.36
N ILE A 186 -14.94 22.75 -7.26
CA ILE A 186 -14.72 22.43 -8.69
C ILE A 186 -13.61 23.29 -9.30
N ASP A 187 -13.58 24.60 -8.99
CA ASP A 187 -12.57 25.52 -9.52
C ASP A 187 -11.15 25.12 -9.08
N LYS A 188 -11.01 24.66 -7.83
CA LYS A 188 -9.71 24.18 -7.30
C LYS A 188 -9.29 22.86 -7.94
N VAL A 189 -10.24 21.99 -8.28
CA VAL A 189 -9.95 20.76 -9.01
C VAL A 189 -9.49 21.06 -10.45
N ILE A 190 -10.12 22.05 -11.11
CA ILE A 190 -9.69 22.50 -12.44
C ILE A 190 -8.28 23.10 -12.38
N THR A 191 -8.01 24.03 -11.45
CA THR A 191 -6.67 24.60 -11.27
C THR A 191 -5.63 23.51 -10.98
N LEU A 192 -5.98 22.52 -10.15
CA LEU A 192 -5.10 21.39 -9.89
C LEU A 192 -4.80 20.61 -11.18
N PHE A 193 -5.82 20.31 -11.99
CA PHE A 193 -5.64 19.62 -13.26
C PHE A 193 -4.75 20.41 -14.23
N GLU A 194 -4.95 21.73 -14.34
CA GLU A 194 -4.07 22.64 -15.10
C GLU A 194 -2.63 22.59 -14.61
N CYS A 195 -2.39 22.68 -13.30
CA CYS A 195 -1.06 22.56 -12.71
C CYS A 195 -0.40 21.22 -13.08
N LEU A 196 -1.16 20.12 -13.10
CA LEU A 196 -0.63 18.82 -13.50
C LEU A 196 -0.30 18.75 -14.99
N LEU A 197 -1.15 19.30 -15.86
CA LEU A 197 -0.88 19.35 -17.30
C LEU A 197 0.34 20.22 -17.64
N LEU A 198 0.59 21.25 -16.83
CA LEU A 198 1.77 22.13 -16.92
C LEU A 198 2.99 21.57 -16.18
N GLU A 199 2.93 20.31 -15.72
CA GLU A 199 4.03 19.65 -15.01
C GLU A 199 4.53 20.44 -13.78
N SER A 200 3.63 21.20 -13.13
CA SER A 200 3.96 22.08 -12.02
C SER A 200 4.20 21.30 -10.72
N ARG A 201 5.15 21.79 -9.91
CA ARG A 201 5.41 21.25 -8.56
C ARG A 201 4.17 21.44 -7.69
N THR A 202 3.50 20.34 -7.34
CA THR A 202 2.24 20.35 -6.59
C THR A 202 2.41 19.62 -5.26
N ILE A 203 2.05 20.27 -4.15
CA ILE A 203 2.14 19.71 -2.80
C ILE A 203 0.74 19.55 -2.22
N PHE A 204 0.43 18.35 -1.72
CA PHE A 204 -0.79 18.08 -0.97
C PHE A 204 -0.49 17.98 0.52
N VAL A 205 -1.36 18.55 1.36
CA VAL A 205 -1.22 18.51 2.81
C VAL A 205 -2.52 17.99 3.43
N SER A 206 -2.40 17.06 4.37
CA SER A 206 -3.54 16.55 5.12
C SER A 206 -3.14 16.12 6.52
N LYS A 207 -4.09 16.18 7.46
CA LYS A 207 -3.94 15.59 8.81
C LYS A 207 -4.19 14.07 8.84
N LYS A 208 -4.60 13.47 7.71
CA LYS A 208 -4.88 12.04 7.58
C LYS A 208 -4.18 11.48 6.35
N LEU A 209 -3.37 10.44 6.51
CA LEU A 209 -2.65 9.77 5.44
C LEU A 209 -3.60 9.14 4.43
N SER A 210 -4.73 8.56 4.88
CA SER A 210 -5.71 7.97 3.97
C SER A 210 -6.23 9.00 2.97
N ARG A 211 -6.61 10.19 3.47
CA ARG A 211 -7.09 11.29 2.64
C ARG A 211 -6.00 11.81 1.72
N LEU A 212 -4.77 11.94 2.22
CA LEU A 212 -3.63 12.41 1.45
C LEU A 212 -3.37 11.47 0.27
N SER A 213 -3.17 10.19 0.53
CA SER A 213 -2.89 9.20 -0.52
C SER A 213 -4.04 9.08 -1.51
N GLU A 214 -5.30 9.09 -1.05
CA GLU A 214 -6.47 9.06 -1.94
C GLU A 214 -6.50 10.26 -2.89
N CYS A 215 -6.26 11.47 -2.38
CA CYS A 215 -6.31 12.69 -3.20
C CYS A 215 -5.14 12.75 -4.19
N VAL A 216 -3.93 12.38 -3.78
CA VAL A 216 -2.76 12.40 -4.67
C VAL A 216 -2.90 11.37 -5.80
N ASN A 217 -3.37 10.17 -5.49
CA ASN A 217 -3.65 9.16 -6.52
C ASN A 217 -4.79 9.61 -7.45
N ALA A 218 -5.88 10.17 -6.90
CA ALA A 218 -6.95 10.77 -7.71
C ALA A 218 -6.46 11.86 -8.64
N ALA A 219 -5.58 12.73 -8.16
CA ALA A 219 -5.00 13.78 -8.96
C ALA A 219 -4.17 13.22 -10.12
N ALA A 220 -3.30 12.24 -9.85
CA ALA A 220 -2.51 11.58 -10.89
C ALA A 220 -3.37 10.88 -11.95
N ALA A 221 -4.50 10.29 -11.55
CA ALA A 221 -5.40 9.58 -12.47
C ALA A 221 -6.17 10.49 -13.42
N MET A 222 -6.38 11.75 -13.05
CA MET A 222 -7.02 12.73 -13.95
C MET A 222 -6.22 12.91 -15.26
N LEU A 223 -4.93 12.58 -15.26
CA LEU A 223 -4.07 12.66 -16.43
C LEU A 223 -4.33 11.57 -17.48
N SER A 224 -5.11 10.53 -17.16
CA SER A 224 -5.39 9.43 -18.09
C SER A 224 -5.85 9.94 -19.46
N PRO A 225 -5.30 9.41 -20.59
CA PRO A 225 -4.42 8.25 -20.70
C PRO A 225 -2.93 8.54 -20.47
N PHE A 226 -2.55 9.79 -20.17
CA PHE A 226 -1.19 10.14 -19.78
C PHE A 226 -0.90 9.68 -18.35
N SER A 227 0.38 9.63 -18.02
CA SER A 227 0.88 9.29 -16.69
C SER A 227 1.85 10.35 -16.23
N TRP A 228 1.86 10.66 -14.94
CA TRP A 228 2.88 11.53 -14.36
C TRP A 228 4.28 10.90 -14.51
N GLN A 229 5.20 11.65 -15.13
CA GLN A 229 6.54 11.15 -15.49
C GLN A 229 7.62 11.48 -14.45
N TYR A 230 7.43 12.53 -13.65
CA TYR A 230 8.42 12.95 -12.66
C TYR A 230 8.22 12.28 -11.29
N VAL A 231 8.93 12.80 -10.30
CA VAL A 231 8.83 12.39 -8.90
C VAL A 231 7.36 12.35 -8.47
N PHE A 232 6.93 11.18 -7.98
CA PHE A 232 5.58 10.92 -7.50
C PHE A 232 5.67 10.24 -6.14
N ILE A 233 5.36 11.00 -5.09
CA ILE A 233 5.45 10.54 -3.70
C ILE A 233 4.13 10.86 -3.00
N PRO A 234 3.14 9.93 -3.01
CA PRO A 234 1.83 10.16 -2.40
C PRO A 234 1.87 10.51 -0.92
N VAL A 235 2.85 9.98 -0.20
CA VAL A 235 3.08 10.20 1.22
C VAL A 235 4.58 10.40 1.40
N LEU A 236 4.98 11.61 1.80
CA LEU A 236 6.38 11.97 2.02
C LEU A 236 6.72 11.88 3.52
N PRO A 237 7.67 11.04 3.93
CA PRO A 237 8.18 11.03 5.29
C PRO A 237 8.86 12.35 5.68
N THR A 238 8.77 12.71 6.96
CA THR A 238 9.36 13.94 7.52
C THR A 238 10.87 14.01 7.30
N SER A 239 11.57 12.88 7.36
CA SER A 239 13.00 12.78 7.07
C SER A 239 13.38 13.15 5.64
N LEU A 240 12.41 13.18 4.71
CA LEU A 240 12.60 13.47 3.30
C LEU A 240 12.01 14.84 2.89
N LEU A 241 11.62 15.70 3.85
CA LEU A 241 11.10 17.04 3.53
C LEU A 241 12.08 17.93 2.75
N GLY A 242 13.38 17.69 2.86
CA GLY A 242 14.39 18.40 2.08
C GLY A 242 14.23 18.24 0.55
N TYR A 243 13.49 17.22 0.09
CA TYR A 243 13.18 17.02 -1.32
C TYR A 243 12.07 17.95 -1.85
N CYS A 244 11.42 18.74 -0.98
CA CYS A 244 10.40 19.71 -1.38
C CYS A 244 10.97 21.09 -1.79
N CYS A 245 12.27 21.34 -1.59
CA CYS A 245 12.93 22.62 -1.84
C CYS A 245 13.39 22.77 -3.31
#